data_AF-A0A2V7EXK5-F1
#
_entry.id   AF-A0A2V7EXK5-F1
#
_cell.length_a   1.000
_cell.length_b   1.000
_cell.length_c   1.000
_cell.angle_alpha   90.00
_cell.angle_beta   90.00
_cell.angle_gamma   90.00
#
_symmetry.space_group_name_H-M   'P 1'
#
loop_
_entity.id
_entity.type
_entity.pdbx_description
1 polymer ?
#
loop_
_entity_poly.entity_id
_entity_poly.type
_entity_poly.pdbx_seq_one_letter_code
_entity_poly.pdbx_strand_id
1 'polypeptide(L)' 'MTRPRSRAKTLTIQIKSAGEALEGFREAFKAVEAGRRVSRREGVYFTSIEAARNRLTPNRLALLRAIRTRRPGSI' A
#
# COMPACT_ATOMS: atom_id res chain seq x y z
N MET A 1 25.70 -1.20 -17.40
CA MET A 1 24.27 -0.99 -17.75
C MET A 1 23.57 -0.31 -16.58
N THR A 2 23.43 1.02 -16.63
CA THR A 2 22.97 1.84 -15.50
C THR A 2 21.43 1.84 -15.48
N ARG A 3 20.81 1.20 -14.48
CA ARG A 3 19.33 1.16 -14.36
C ARG A 3 18.79 2.60 -14.16
N PRO A 4 17.71 2.99 -14.87
CA PRO A 4 17.16 4.34 -14.78
C PRO A 4 16.72 4.67 -13.34
N ARG A 5 16.77 5.97 -12.97
CA ARG A 5 16.28 6.44 -11.66
C ARG A 5 14.78 6.13 -11.54
N SER A 6 14.40 5.14 -10.72
CA SER A 6 13.01 4.98 -10.30
C SER A 6 12.59 6.21 -9.48
N ARG A 7 11.51 6.89 -9.89
CA ARG A 7 10.86 7.92 -9.06
C ARG A 7 10.50 7.28 -7.72
N ALA A 8 10.76 8.00 -6.62
CA ALA A 8 10.23 7.61 -5.33
C ALA A 8 8.70 7.60 -5.43
N LYS A 9 8.09 6.43 -5.20
CA LYS A 9 6.64 6.29 -5.10
C LYS A 9 6.26 6.41 -3.64
N THR A 10 5.42 7.39 -3.32
CA THR A 10 4.80 7.49 -2.00
C THR A 10 3.70 6.43 -1.93
N LEU A 11 3.79 5.56 -0.92
CA LEU A 11 2.76 4.58 -0.62
C LEU A 11 1.97 5.05 0.59
N THR A 12 0.68 5.29 0.42
CA THR A 12 -0.22 5.58 1.53
C THR A 12 -0.66 4.25 2.15
N ILE A 13 -0.43 4.12 3.45
CA ILE A 13 -0.84 2.95 4.23
C ILE A 13 -2.00 3.35 5.13
N GLN A 14 -3.07 2.58 5.09
CA GLN A 14 -4.26 2.84 5.91
C GLN A 14 -4.55 1.63 6.80
N ILE A 15 -5.11 1.90 7.97
CA ILE A 15 -5.64 0.86 8.85
C ILE A 15 -7.15 0.79 8.59
N LYS A 16 -7.65 -0.39 8.27
CA LYS A 16 -9.06 -0.62 8.01
C LYS A 16 -9.43 -2.01 8.51
N SER A 17 -10.48 -2.11 9.32
CA SER A 17 -10.99 -3.42 9.72
C SER A 17 -11.55 -4.18 8.52
N ALA A 18 -11.65 -5.51 8.64
CA ALA A 18 -12.27 -6.33 7.59
C ALA A 18 -13.73 -5.92 7.33
N GLY A 19 -14.49 -5.59 8.39
CA GLY A 19 -15.87 -5.13 8.28
C GLY A 19 -16.00 -3.83 7.48
N GLU A 20 -15.20 -2.82 7.79
CA GLU A 20 -15.20 -1.57 7.02
C GLU A 20 -14.78 -1.78 5.56
N ALA A 21 -13.85 -2.72 5.31
CA ALA A 21 -13.43 -3.07 3.94
C ALA A 21 -14.58 -3.70 3.14
N LEU A 22 -15.29 -4.65 3.75
CA LEU A 22 -16.47 -5.29 3.18
C LEU A 22 -17.61 -4.30 2.94
N GLU A 23 -17.87 -3.37 3.86
CA GLU A 23 -18.92 -2.37 3.67
C GLU A 23 -18.57 -1.43 2.50
N GLY A 24 -17.33 -0.94 2.45
CA GLY A 24 -16.89 -0.11 1.30
C GLY A 24 -16.94 -0.87 -0.04
N PHE A 25 -16.70 -2.19 -0.03
CA PHE A 25 -16.89 -3.03 -1.22
C PHE A 25 -18.37 -3.10 -1.60
N ARG A 26 -19.27 -3.37 -0.64
CA ARG A 26 -20.72 -3.45 -0.85
C ARG A 26 -21.26 -2.15 -1.44
N GLU A 27 -20.86 -0.99 -0.89
CA GLU A 27 -21.28 0.32 -1.38
C GLU A 27 -20.81 0.55 -2.83
N ALA A 28 -19.54 0.25 -3.12
CA ALA A 28 -18.99 0.37 -4.47
C ALA A 28 -19.70 -0.56 -5.45
N PHE A 29 -19.97 -1.80 -5.06
CA PHE A 29 -20.67 -2.78 -5.87
C PHE A 29 -22.07 -2.30 -6.25
N LYS A 30 -22.88 -1.87 -5.27
CA LYS A 30 -24.23 -1.33 -5.51
C LYS A 30 -24.22 -0.06 -6.37
N ALA A 31 -23.20 0.79 -6.21
CA ALA A 31 -23.07 1.98 -7.03
C ALA A 31 -22.80 1.63 -8.51
N VAL A 32 -21.91 0.66 -8.75
CA VAL A 32 -21.62 0.16 -10.10
C VAL A 32 -22.85 -0.52 -10.70
N GLU A 33 -23.55 -1.37 -9.94
CA GLU A 33 -24.79 -2.02 -10.36
C GLU A 33 -25.86 -1.00 -10.79
N ALA A 34 -25.97 0.11 -10.05
CA ALA A 34 -26.88 1.22 -10.38
C ALA A 34 -26.38 2.13 -11.52
N GLY A 35 -25.31 1.75 -12.24
CA GLY A 35 -24.73 2.53 -13.33
C GLY A 35 -24.02 3.82 -12.89
N ARG A 36 -23.76 4.00 -11.59
CA ARG A 36 -23.07 5.17 -11.05
C ARG A 36 -21.57 5.00 -11.15
N ARG A 37 -20.86 6.11 -11.40
CA ARG A 37 -19.39 6.11 -11.40
C ARG A 37 -18.86 6.03 -9.98
N VAL A 38 -17.85 5.18 -9.78
CA VAL A 38 -17.13 5.01 -8.52
C VAL A 38 -15.67 5.36 -8.72
N SER A 39 -15.10 6.18 -7.84
CA SER A 39 -13.69 6.56 -7.89
C SER A 39 -12.79 5.39 -7.50
N ARG A 40 -11.77 5.12 -8.33
CA ARG A 40 -10.73 4.13 -8.00
C ARG A 40 -9.92 4.62 -6.79
N ARG A 41 -9.84 3.78 -5.75
CA ARG A 41 -8.96 3.98 -4.60
C ARG A 41 -7.83 2.96 -4.68
N GLU A 42 -6.59 3.44 -4.62
CA GLU A 42 -5.38 2.59 -4.59
C GLU A 42 -4.65 2.80 -3.26
N GLY A 43 -4.25 1.71 -2.61
CA GLY A 43 -3.57 1.76 -1.32
C GLY A 43 -3.30 0.38 -0.74
N VAL A 44 -2.43 0.32 0.26
CA VAL A 44 -2.20 -0.89 1.05
C VAL A 44 -2.92 -0.73 2.39
N TYR A 45 -3.73 -1.73 2.71
CA TYR A 45 -4.55 -1.74 3.92
C TYR A 45 -4.04 -2.80 4.89
N PHE A 46 -3.97 -2.44 6.17
CA PHE A 46 -3.72 -3.37 7.26
C PHE A 46 -4.93 -3.44 8.17
N THR A 47 -5.16 -4.61 8.77
CA THR A 47 -6.26 -4.82 9.72
C THR A 47 -6.03 -4.13 11.07
N SER A 48 -4.76 -3.84 11.42
CA SER A 48 -4.39 -3.11 12.63
C SER A 48 -3.01 -2.46 12.50
N ILE A 49 -2.71 -1.53 13.42
CA ILE A 49 -1.37 -0.92 13.53
C ILE A 49 -0.32 -1.98 13.87
N GLU A 50 -0.65 -2.96 14.72
CA GLU A 50 0.25 -4.08 15.05
C GLU A 50 0.58 -4.93 13.82
N ALA A 51 -0.42 -5.26 12.99
CA ALA A 51 -0.18 -5.98 11.74
C ALA A 51 0.78 -5.19 10.82
N ALA A 52 0.65 -3.87 10.78
CA ALA A 52 1.59 -3.00 10.06
C ALA A 52 3.00 -3.04 10.67
N ARG A 53 3.13 -2.91 12.00
CA ARG A 53 4.43 -2.93 12.71
C ARG A 53 5.18 -4.25 12.55
N ASN A 54 4.46 -5.38 12.57
CA ASN A 54 5.04 -6.71 12.36
C ASN A 54 5.60 -6.88 10.95
N ARG A 55 5.09 -6.15 9.96
CA ARG A 55 5.58 -6.18 8.57
C ARG A 55 6.62 -5.09 8.28
N LEU A 56 6.47 -3.92 8.89
CA LEU A 56 7.32 -2.73 8.70
C LEU A 56 8.29 -2.58 9.87
N THR A 57 9.09 -3.61 10.10
CA THR A 57 10.07 -3.59 11.18
C THR A 57 11.17 -2.54 10.91
N PRO A 58 11.83 -2.01 11.96
CA PRO A 58 12.93 -1.06 11.79
C PRO A 58 14.01 -1.55 10.84
N ASN A 59 14.39 -2.83 10.92
CA ASN A 59 15.40 -3.44 10.05
C ASN A 59 14.94 -3.45 8.58
N ARG A 60 13.67 -3.77 8.31
CA ARG A 60 13.12 -3.70 6.94
C ARG A 60 13.08 -2.28 6.42
N LEU A 61 12.70 -1.31 7.24
CA LEU A 61 12.69 0.11 6.85
C LEU A 61 14.10 0.62 6.57
N ALA A 62 15.08 0.24 7.39
CA ALA A 62 16.49 0.54 7.19
C ALA A 62 17.02 -0.08 5.88
N LEU A 63 16.67 -1.34 5.60
CA LEU A 63 17.01 -2.01 4.35
C LEU A 63 16.38 -1.29 3.15
N LEU A 64 15.08 -1.00 3.17
CA LEU A 64 14.41 -0.26 2.10
C LEU A 64 15.07 1.11 1.86
N ARG A 65 15.47 1.80 2.93
CA ARG A 65 16.24 3.06 2.83
C ARG A 65 17.60 2.82 2.18
N ALA A 66 18.34 1.78 2.56
CA ALA A 66 19.63 1.43 1.97
C ALA A 66 19.50 1.08 0.48
N ILE A 67 18.50 0.28 0.09
CA ILE A 67 18.18 -0.05 -1.30
C ILE A 67 17.92 1.21 -2.11
N ARG A 68 17.09 2.12 -1.58
CA ARG A 68 16.74 3.38 -2.23
C ARG A 68 17.95 4.28 -2.44
N THR A 69 18.82 4.39 -1.43
CA THR A 69 19.97 5.30 -1.44
C THR A 69 21.14 4.74 -2.24
N ARG A 70 21.49 3.46 -2.03
CA ARG A 70 22.73 2.85 -2.55
C ARG A 70 22.51 2.07 -3.85
N ARG A 71 21.28 1.63 -4.15
CA ARG A 71 20.94 0.82 -5.33
C ARG A 71 21.93 -0.34 -5.57
N PRO A 72 22.16 -1.18 -4.55
CA PRO A 72 23.14 -2.24 -4.67
C PRO A 72 22.74 -3.23 -5.78
N GLY A 73 23.72 -3.85 -6.42
CA GLY A 73 23.49 -4.85 -7.46
C GLY A 73 22.88 -6.16 -6.93
N SER A 74 22.96 -6.39 -5.63
CA SER A 74 22.37 -7.52 -4.90
C SER A 74 21.96 -7.09 -3.49
N ILE A 75 20.98 -7.77 -2.91
CA ILE A 75 20.47 -7.58 -1.54
C ILE A 75 20.86 -8.77 -0.68
#